data_AF-A0A7S0YIP2-F1
#
_entry.id   AF-A0A7S0YIP2-F1
#
_cell.length_a   1.000
_cell.length_b   1.000
_cell.length_c   1.000
_cell.angle_alpha   90.00
_cell.angle_beta   90.00
_cell.angle_gamma   90.00
#
_symmetry.space_group_name_H-M   'P 1'
#
loop_
_entity.id
_entity.type
_entity.pdbx_description
1 polymer ?
#
loop_
_entity_poly.entity_id
_entity_poly.type
_entity_poly.pdbx_seq_one_letter_code
_entity_poly.pdbx_strand_id
1 'polypeptide(L)'
;IEPDLDSMCIAFRSTASCSASAERRPNMDVGCNHEVTGGMAGSCQCSPPGAPTFSVPFDCALPESTREAFTCSSVCLDAVKGNGGGTAPGMWEGGAVGEVGRAV
;
A
#
# COMPACT_ATOMS: atom_id res chain seq x y z
N ILE A 1 18.08 15.78 -0.84
CA ILE A 1 17.41 14.92 -1.85
C ILE A 1 16.38 14.16 -1.06
N GLU A 2 15.20 14.74 -0.91
CA GLU A 2 14.08 14.01 -0.33
C GLU A 2 13.76 12.90 -1.33
N PRO A 3 13.66 11.63 -0.90
CA PRO A 3 13.41 10.55 -1.83
C PRO A 3 12.01 10.75 -2.41
N ASP A 4 11.93 11.02 -3.72
CA ASP A 4 10.67 11.13 -4.44
C ASP A 4 9.82 9.89 -4.13
N LEU A 5 8.74 10.10 -3.39
CA LEU A 5 7.76 9.06 -3.04
C LEU A 5 7.20 8.35 -4.28
N ASP A 6 7.17 9.08 -5.39
CA ASP A 6 6.83 8.59 -6.72
C ASP A 6 7.87 7.60 -7.28
N SER A 7 9.15 7.75 -6.94
CA SER A 7 10.21 6.86 -7.42
C SER A 7 10.23 5.49 -6.75
N MET A 8 9.47 5.28 -5.67
CA MET A 8 9.39 4.01 -4.93
C MET A 8 8.15 3.18 -5.28
N CYS A 9 7.28 3.70 -6.15
CA CYS A 9 6.07 3.04 -6.59
C CYS A 9 6.02 2.98 -8.12
N ILE A 10 5.50 1.88 -8.66
CA ILE A 10 5.31 1.70 -10.11
C ILE A 10 3.87 2.04 -10.49
N ALA A 11 2.91 1.34 -9.90
CA ALA A 11 1.47 1.52 -10.13
C ALA A 11 0.65 0.68 -9.13
N PHE A 12 -0.63 1.01 -9.00
CA PHE A 12 -1.64 0.10 -8.47
C PHE A 12 -2.17 -0.79 -9.58
N ARG A 13 -2.10 -2.10 -9.36
CA ARG A 13 -2.67 -3.09 -10.26
C ARG A 13 -3.98 -3.60 -9.69
N SER A 14 -5.10 -3.14 -10.24
CA SER A 14 -6.43 -3.59 -9.84
C SER A 14 -6.70 -5.02 -10.30
N THR A 15 -7.38 -5.78 -9.45
CA THR A 15 -7.77 -7.17 -9.70
C THR A 15 -9.27 -7.37 -9.55
N ALA A 16 -9.77 -8.45 -10.14
CA ALA A 16 -11.18 -8.83 -10.08
C ALA A 16 -11.51 -9.53 -8.75
N SER A 17 -12.78 -9.89 -8.57
CA SER A 17 -13.21 -10.86 -7.54
C SER A 17 -12.77 -10.56 -6.11
N CYS A 18 -12.66 -9.27 -5.75
CA CYS A 18 -12.35 -8.85 -4.39
C CYS A 18 -11.00 -9.36 -3.83
N SER A 19 -10.12 -9.91 -4.68
CA SER A 19 -8.86 -10.48 -4.23
C SER A 19 -7.65 -10.00 -5.00
N ALA A 20 -6.57 -9.67 -4.29
CA ALA A 20 -5.30 -9.26 -4.85
C ALA A 20 -4.64 -10.31 -5.76
N SER A 21 -4.99 -11.59 -5.55
CA SER A 21 -4.48 -12.72 -6.34
C SER A 21 -5.33 -13.04 -7.58
N ALA A 22 -6.47 -12.37 -7.72
CA ALA A 22 -7.38 -12.61 -8.83
C ALA A 22 -6.84 -12.04 -10.15
N GLU A 23 -7.55 -12.34 -11.24
CA GLU A 23 -7.22 -11.82 -12.56
C GLU A 23 -7.14 -10.29 -12.57
N ARG A 24 -6.16 -9.76 -13.29
CA ARG A 24 -6.01 -8.31 -13.46
C ARG A 24 -7.25 -7.76 -14.15
N ARG A 25 -7.80 -6.67 -13.63
CA ARG A 25 -8.84 -5.93 -14.34
C ARG A 25 -8.19 -5.03 -15.39
N PRO A 26 -8.43 -5.26 -16.69
CA PRO A 26 -7.85 -4.41 -17.72
C PRO A 26 -8.41 -2.99 -17.61
N ASN A 27 -7.55 -1.99 -17.78
CA ASN A 27 -7.87 -0.55 -17.75
C ASN A 27 -8.29 0.03 -16.38
N MET A 28 -8.06 -0.70 -15.29
CA MET A 28 -8.35 -0.22 -13.93
C MET A 28 -7.07 -0.02 -13.11
N ASP A 29 -5.90 -0.16 -13.74
CA ASP A 29 -4.63 0.15 -13.09
C ASP A 29 -4.51 1.67 -12.94
N VAL A 30 -4.08 2.11 -11.77
CA VAL A 30 -3.96 3.53 -11.46
C VAL A 30 -2.53 3.88 -11.02
N GLY A 31 -2.18 5.15 -11.19
CA GLY A 31 -0.86 5.65 -10.80
C GLY A 31 -0.66 5.66 -9.29
N CYS A 32 0.59 5.83 -8.85
CA CYS A 32 0.99 5.75 -7.46
C CYS A 32 0.32 6.78 -6.54
N ASN A 33 0.11 7.99 -7.05
CA ASN A 33 -0.56 9.08 -6.35
C ASN A 33 -2.08 9.11 -6.60
N HIS A 34 -2.61 8.13 -7.34
CA HIS A 34 -4.04 8.02 -7.51
C HIS A 34 -4.66 7.45 -6.24
N GLU A 35 -5.73 8.08 -5.78
CA GLU A 35 -6.47 7.62 -4.62
C GLU A 35 -7.27 6.37 -4.99
N VAL A 36 -6.91 5.24 -4.39
CA VAL A 36 -7.62 3.97 -4.50
C VAL A 36 -8.68 3.97 -3.41
N THR A 37 -9.94 3.92 -3.79
CA THR A 37 -11.05 3.83 -2.85
C THR A 37 -10.99 2.51 -2.07
N GLY A 38 -11.18 2.57 -0.76
CA GLY A 38 -11.29 1.36 0.05
C GLY A 38 -12.43 0.47 -0.45
N GLY A 39 -12.15 -0.82 -0.64
CA GLY A 39 -13.06 -1.77 -1.29
C GLY A 39 -12.71 -2.09 -2.74
N MET A 40 -11.63 -1.53 -3.29
CA MET A 40 -10.99 -2.08 -4.48
C MET A 40 -10.01 -3.19 -4.10
N ALA A 41 -10.00 -4.27 -4.89
CA ALA A 41 -8.99 -5.30 -4.80
C ALA A 41 -7.88 -5.07 -5.82
N GLY A 42 -6.65 -5.34 -5.41
CA GLY A 42 -5.50 -5.15 -6.27
C GLY A 42 -4.19 -5.34 -5.52
N SER A 43 -3.12 -4.83 -6.11
CA SER A 43 -1.80 -4.82 -5.48
C SER A 43 -1.02 -3.57 -5.87
N CYS A 44 -0.40 -2.91 -4.89
CA CYS A 44 0.53 -1.82 -5.14
C CYS A 44 1.89 -2.41 -5.52
N GLN A 45 2.39 -2.11 -6.72
CA GLN A 45 3.75 -2.48 -7.11
C GLN A 45 4.73 -1.43 -6.61
N CYS A 46 5.65 -1.85 -5.74
CA CYS A 46 6.65 -1.01 -5.12
C CYS A 46 8.03 -1.37 -5.67
N SER A 47 8.85 -0.35 -5.94
CA SER A 47 10.21 -0.47 -6.47
C SER A 47 11.16 0.47 -5.74
N PRO A 48 11.48 0.22 -4.46
CA PRO A 48 12.44 1.04 -3.74
C PRO A 48 13.84 1.01 -4.36
N PRO A 49 14.58 2.14 -4.37
CA PRO A 49 15.96 2.16 -4.85
C PRO A 49 16.85 1.30 -3.95
N GLY A 50 17.57 0.35 -4.54
CA GLY A 50 18.49 -0.54 -3.81
C GLY A 50 17.83 -1.74 -3.12
N ALA A 51 16.52 -1.96 -3.33
CA ALA A 51 15.81 -3.14 -2.86
C ALA A 51 15.00 -3.78 -4.01
N PRO A 52 14.64 -5.07 -3.92
CA PRO A 52 13.86 -5.72 -4.95
C PRO A 52 12.46 -5.11 -5.03
N THR A 53 11.89 -5.13 -6.23
CA THR A 53 10.47 -4.82 -6.43
C THR A 53 9.61 -5.81 -5.68
N PHE A 54 8.62 -5.31 -4.94
CA PHE A 54 7.65 -6.14 -4.24
C PHE A 54 6.24 -5.62 -4.51
N SER A 55 5.23 -6.39 -4.13
CA SER A 55 3.84 -6.00 -4.30
C SER A 55 3.09 -6.12 -2.98
N VAL A 56 2.36 -5.07 -2.60
CA VAL A 56 1.52 -5.07 -1.40
C VAL A 56 0.09 -5.42 -1.83
N PRO A 57 -0.44 -6.60 -1.47
CA PRO A 57 -1.78 -7.01 -1.83
C PRO A 57 -2.85 -6.27 -1.02
N PHE A 58 -3.98 -5.99 -1.68
CA PHE A 58 -5.20 -5.44 -1.09
C PHE A 58 -6.38 -6.28 -1.54
N ASP A 59 -7.01 -6.94 -0.59
CA ASP A 59 -8.28 -7.63 -0.82
C ASP A 59 -9.43 -6.70 -0.41
N CYS A 60 -10.56 -6.79 -1.09
CA CYS A 60 -11.71 -5.93 -0.77
C CYS A 60 -12.55 -6.45 0.41
N ALA A 61 -12.16 -7.59 0.98
CA ALA A 61 -12.81 -8.29 2.09
C ALA A 61 -12.60 -7.60 3.46
N LEU A 62 -12.13 -6.35 3.44
CA LEU A 62 -12.02 -5.52 4.62
C LEU A 62 -13.41 -4.98 5.02
N PRO A 63 -13.70 -4.89 6.34
CA PRO A 63 -14.93 -4.29 6.82
C PRO A 63 -15.04 -2.85 6.33
N GLU A 64 -16.25 -2.38 6.07
CA GLU A 64 -16.48 -1.06 5.45
C GLU A 64 -15.87 0.09 6.27
N SER A 65 -15.79 -0.06 7.60
CA SER A 65 -15.11 0.89 8.50
C SER A 65 -13.60 1.01 8.30
N THR A 66 -12.95 0.07 7.62
CA THR A 66 -11.51 0.14 7.30
C THR A 66 -11.24 0.37 5.81
N ARG A 67 -12.30 0.60 5.02
CA ARG A 67 -12.22 0.95 3.61
C ARG A 67 -11.90 2.43 3.42
N GLU A 68 -10.77 2.87 3.99
CA GLU A 68 -10.26 4.21 3.74
C GLU A 68 -9.59 4.29 2.38
N ALA A 69 -9.61 5.48 1.79
CA ALA A 69 -8.92 5.75 0.54
C ALA A 69 -7.41 5.79 0.80
N PHE A 70 -6.61 5.19 -0.07
CA PHE A 70 -5.16 5.15 0.07
C PHE A 70 -4.46 5.36 -1.26
N THR A 71 -3.17 5.71 -1.22
CA THR A 71 -2.33 5.85 -2.42
C THR A 71 -1.22 4.82 -2.37
N CYS A 72 -0.81 4.27 -3.52
CA CYS A 72 0.29 3.31 -3.51
C CYS A 72 1.63 3.94 -3.11
N SER A 73 1.83 5.25 -3.34
CA SER A 73 3.02 5.96 -2.87
C SER A 73 3.17 5.89 -1.35
N SER A 74 2.08 6.09 -0.60
CA SER A 74 2.11 6.04 0.87
C SER A 74 2.25 4.60 1.38
N VAL A 75 1.55 3.66 0.76
CA VAL A 75 1.65 2.22 1.06
C VAL A 75 3.06 1.70 0.82
N CYS A 76 3.66 2.01 -0.33
CA CYS A 76 5.01 1.56 -0.67
C CYS A 76 6.03 2.17 0.30
N LEU A 77 5.88 3.46 0.63
CA LEU A 77 6.72 4.09 1.64
C LEU A 77 6.59 3.40 3.00
N ASP A 78 5.37 3.10 3.43
CA ASP A 78 5.13 2.43 4.71
C ASP A 78 5.72 1.01 4.74
N ALA A 79 5.51 0.25 3.65
CA ALA A 79 6.06 -1.08 3.51
C ALA A 79 7.60 -1.09 3.47
N VAL A 80 8.24 -0.08 2.89
CA VAL A 80 9.70 0.08 2.91
C VAL A 80 10.20 0.44 4.31
N LYS A 81 9.52 1.36 5.00
CA LYS A 81 9.85 1.76 6.38
C LYS A 81 9.58 0.65 7.39
N GLY A 82 8.62 -0.23 7.13
CA GLY A 82 8.20 -1.35 7.99
C GLY A 82 8.76 -2.74 7.62
N ASN A 83 9.43 -2.88 6.47
CA ASN A 83 10.21 -4.05 6.01
C ASN A 83 9.63 -5.46 6.30
N GLY A 84 8.47 -5.80 5.73
CA GLY A 84 8.16 -7.23 5.44
C GLY A 84 6.89 -7.86 6.03
N GLY A 85 5.85 -7.08 6.31
CA GLY A 85 4.56 -7.65 6.71
C GLY A 85 3.46 -6.62 6.55
N GLY A 86 3.11 -6.30 5.30
CA GLY A 86 2.09 -5.32 4.96
C GLY A 86 0.76 -5.68 5.60
N THR A 87 0.52 -5.10 6.76
CA THR A 87 -0.78 -5.01 7.36
C THR A 87 -1.60 -4.04 6.51
N ALA A 88 -2.44 -4.59 5.62
CA ALA A 88 -3.46 -3.86 4.85
C ALA A 88 -4.18 -2.78 5.71
N PRO A 89 -4.64 -1.67 5.12
CA PRO A 89 -5.36 -0.62 5.83
C PRO A 89 -6.58 -1.25 6.53
N GLY A 90 -6.59 -1.17 7.86
CA GLY A 90 -7.51 -1.91 8.72
C GLY A 90 -6.86 -2.64 9.90
N MET A 91 -5.55 -2.53 10.07
CA MET A 91 -4.85 -3.06 11.26
C MET A 91 -4.43 -1.98 12.26
N TRP A 92 -4.99 -0.76 12.15
CA TRP A 92 -4.87 0.27 13.17
C TRP A 92 -5.94 0.13 14.26
N GLU A 93 -6.11 -1.05 14.84
CA GLU A 93 -6.79 -1.14 16.12
C GLU A 93 -5.79 -0.82 17.23
N GLY A 94 -5.76 0.46 17.63
CA GLY A 94 -5.15 0.89 18.88
C GLY A 94 -3.92 1.78 18.70
N GLY A 95 -4.04 3.03 19.17
CA GLY A 95 -2.93 3.97 19.17
C GLY A 95 -1.71 3.49 19.96
N ALA A 96 -0.54 3.83 19.44
CA ALA A 96 0.56 4.35 20.22
C ALA A 96 1.50 5.09 19.25
N VAL A 97 1.37 6.41 19.21
CA VAL A 97 2.54 7.27 18.97
C VAL A 97 3.50 7.02 20.14
N GLY A 98 4.33 5.99 20.02
CA GLY A 98 5.44 5.74 20.93
C GLY A 98 6.60 6.63 20.54
N GLU A 99 6.81 7.65 21.35
CA GLU A 99 7.78 8.73 21.23
C GLU A 99 9.18 8.34 20.72
N VAL A 100 9.73 9.27 19.94
CA VAL A 100 11.16 9.46 19.80
C VAL A 100 11.80 9.79 21.16
N GLY A 101 12.78 9.01 21.59
CA GLY A 101 13.66 9.33 22.72
C GLY A 101 14.29 8.07 23.30
N ARG A 102 15.57 7.96 23.59
CA ARG A 102 16.68 8.92 23.63
C ARG A 102 17.98 8.10 23.61
N ALA A 103 19.04 8.70 23.09
CA ALA A 103 20.41 8.27 23.30
C ALA A 103 20.80 8.21 24.79
N VAL A 104 21.54 7.17 25.18
CA VAL A 104 22.86 7.18 25.85
C VAL A 104 23.34 5.74 26.01
#